data_AF-A0A444U9I1-F1
#
_entry.id   AF-A0A444U9I1-F1
#
_cell.length_a   1.000
_cell.length_b   1.000
_cell.length_c   1.000
_cell.angle_alpha   90.00
_cell.angle_beta   90.00
_cell.angle_gamma   90.00
#
_symmetry.space_group_name_H-M   'P 1'
#
loop_
_entity.id
_entity.type
_entity.pdbx_description
1 polymer ?
#
loop_
_entity_poly.entity_id
_entity_poly.type
_entity_poly.pdbx_seq_one_letter_code
_entity_poly.pdbx_strand_id
1 'polypeptide(L)'
;MPPAEAELLYIKEVEQLEGFGQESFSAKDNLANDIYLAVSFMGVFVKHRNGRSTSTYRWNDIGNITHNKSAITIELTNKEETIPFHMDEMEMAKYISRLFTARHKFYKQNKICTE
;
A
#
# COMPACT_ATOMS: atom_id res chain seq x y z
N MET A 1 -13.86 7.07 33.47
CA MET A 1 -13.81 6.34 32.19
C MET A 1 -13.21 4.95 32.47
N PRO A 2 -13.92 3.85 32.17
CA PRO A 2 -13.36 2.50 32.23
C PRO A 2 -12.19 2.33 31.25
N PRO A 3 -11.21 1.47 31.53
CA PRO A 3 -10.02 1.29 30.67
C PRO A 3 -10.34 0.97 29.21
N ALA A 4 -11.26 0.03 28.96
CA ALA A 4 -11.64 -0.36 27.60
C ALA A 4 -12.28 0.79 26.80
N GLU A 5 -13.02 1.69 27.47
CA GLU A 5 -13.58 2.87 26.82
C GLU A 5 -12.46 3.86 26.45
N ALA A 6 -11.47 4.04 27.34
CA ALA A 6 -10.31 4.89 27.07
C ALA A 6 -9.48 4.37 25.89
N GLU A 7 -9.23 3.06 25.83
CA GLU A 7 -8.50 2.40 24.73
C GLU A 7 -9.21 2.59 23.38
N LEU A 8 -10.53 2.38 23.35
CA LEU A 8 -11.31 2.58 22.13
C LEU A 8 -11.30 4.03 21.67
N LEU A 9 -11.45 4.99 22.59
CA LEU A 9 -11.41 6.42 22.26
C LEU A 9 -10.02 6.83 21.76
N TYR A 10 -8.95 6.28 22.35
CA TYR A 10 -7.60 6.52 21.87
C TYR A 10 -7.43 6.02 20.43
N ILE A 11 -7.84 4.78 20.12
CA ILE A 11 -7.77 4.21 18.76
C ILE A 11 -8.56 5.06 17.76
N LYS A 12 -9.77 5.49 18.13
CA LYS A 12 -10.62 6.36 17.29
C LYS A 12 -10.00 7.72 16.98
N GLU A 13 -9.20 8.25 17.89
CA GLU A 13 -8.53 9.52 17.67
C GLU A 13 -7.29 9.33 16.79
N VAL A 14 -6.48 8.31 17.08
CA VAL A 14 -5.25 8.07 16.31
C VAL A 14 -5.51 7.53 14.91
N GLU A 15 -6.65 6.86 14.65
CA GLU A 15 -7.00 6.39 13.30
C GLU A 15 -7.26 7.52 12.30
N GLN A 16 -7.54 8.73 12.79
CA GLN A 16 -7.71 9.93 11.96
C GLN A 16 -6.36 10.57 11.55
N LEU A 17 -5.24 10.15 12.16
CA LEU A 17 -3.94 10.70 11.87
C LEU A 17 -3.43 10.24 10.50
N GLU A 18 -2.79 11.16 9.78
CA GLU A 18 -2.15 10.81 8.51
C GLU A 18 -1.08 9.74 8.73
N GLY A 19 -1.13 8.68 7.93
CA GLY A 19 -0.18 7.59 8.01
C GLY A 19 -0.53 6.52 9.04
N PHE A 20 -1.64 6.65 9.77
CA PHE A 20 -2.10 5.60 10.67
C PHE A 20 -2.26 4.26 9.92
N GLY A 21 -1.62 3.21 10.46
CA GLY A 21 -1.62 1.87 9.87
C GLY A 21 -0.91 1.75 8.51
N GLN A 22 -0.18 2.78 8.06
CA GLN A 22 0.63 2.73 6.84
C GLN A 22 2.01 2.16 7.12
N GLU A 23 2.40 1.16 6.34
CA GLU A 23 3.77 0.64 6.30
C GLU A 23 4.43 1.08 5.00
N SER A 24 5.56 1.80 5.08
CA SER A 24 6.18 2.51 3.94
C SER A 24 7.57 2.00 3.60
N PHE A 25 7.86 1.89 2.30
CA PHE A 25 9.12 1.39 1.77
C PHE A 25 9.69 2.37 0.74
N SER A 26 11.01 2.62 0.78
CA SER A 26 11.67 3.40 -0.27
C SER A 26 11.64 2.63 -1.58
N ALA A 27 11.29 3.31 -2.67
CA ALA A 27 11.26 2.74 -4.01
C ALA A 27 11.49 3.84 -5.06
N LYS A 28 11.57 3.44 -6.33
CA LYS A 28 11.56 4.33 -7.49
C LYS A 28 10.35 4.06 -8.37
N ASP A 29 9.77 5.11 -8.93
CA ASP A 29 8.75 4.97 -9.98
C ASP A 29 9.38 4.60 -11.35
N ASN A 30 8.56 4.48 -12.39
CA ASN A 30 9.03 4.18 -13.74
C ASN A 30 9.89 5.29 -14.38
N LEU A 31 9.90 6.49 -13.80
CA LEU A 31 10.72 7.62 -14.22
C LEU A 31 11.97 7.77 -13.34
N ALA A 32 12.29 6.75 -12.52
CA ALA A 32 13.40 6.70 -11.59
C ALA A 32 13.36 7.75 -10.46
N ASN A 33 12.20 8.39 -10.21
CA ASN A 33 12.05 9.31 -9.09
C ASN A 33 11.93 8.54 -7.78
N ASP A 34 12.56 9.07 -6.73
CA ASP A 34 12.42 8.51 -5.38
C ASP A 34 11.03 8.74 -4.81
N ILE A 35 10.41 7.65 -4.37
CA ILE A 35 9.08 7.61 -3.77
C ILE A 35 9.12 6.80 -2.46
N TYR A 36 8.03 6.91 -1.70
CA TYR A 36 7.65 5.92 -0.70
C TYR A 36 6.44 5.14 -1.23
N LEU A 37 6.62 3.82 -1.37
CA LEU A 37 5.55 2.88 -1.64
C LEU A 37 5.02 2.38 -0.30
N ALA A 38 3.77 2.72 0.03
CA ALA A 38 3.17 2.40 1.32
C ALA A 38 1.93 1.51 1.18
N VAL A 39 1.59 0.77 2.22
CA VAL A 39 0.40 -0.10 2.26
C VAL A 39 -0.38 0.09 3.56
N SER A 40 -1.70 0.10 3.47
CA SER A 40 -2.60 0.09 4.63
C SER A 40 -3.82 -0.80 4.39
N PHE A 41 -4.81 -0.71 5.29
CA PHE A 41 -6.09 -1.39 5.10
C PHE A 41 -6.90 -0.88 3.90
N MET A 42 -6.61 0.33 3.40
CA MET A 42 -7.31 0.93 2.25
C MET A 42 -6.73 0.49 0.89
N GLY A 43 -5.44 0.16 0.84
CA GLY A 43 -4.75 -0.09 -0.43
C GLY A 43 -3.25 0.19 -0.39
N VAL A 44 -2.70 0.41 -1.57
CA VAL A 44 -1.31 0.82 -1.81
C VAL A 44 -1.26 2.30 -2.13
N PHE A 45 -0.27 3.00 -1.59
CA PHE A 45 -0.07 4.44 -1.72
C PHE A 45 1.31 4.73 -2.31
N VAL A 46 1.40 5.72 -3.17
CA VAL A 46 2.66 6.23 -3.73
C VAL A 46 2.83 7.67 -3.31
N LYS A 47 3.76 7.91 -2.40
CA LYS A 47 4.10 9.25 -1.91
C LYS A 47 5.40 9.71 -2.57
N HIS A 48 5.35 10.78 -3.35
CA HIS A 48 6.56 11.35 -3.94
C HIS A 48 7.29 12.24 -2.92
N ARG A 49 8.64 12.17 -2.90
CA ARG A 49 9.45 13.01 -2.01
C ARG A 49 9.42 14.51 -2.34
N ASN A 50 8.99 14.85 -3.55
CA ASN A 50 8.92 16.23 -4.04
C ASN A 50 7.59 16.94 -3.70
N GLY A 51 6.77 16.38 -2.82
CA GLY A 51 5.51 16.98 -2.39
C GLY A 51 4.37 16.88 -3.40
N ARG A 52 4.52 16.11 -4.49
CA ARG A 52 3.38 15.78 -5.36
C ARG A 52 2.31 15.02 -4.58
N SER A 53 1.06 15.17 -5.03
CA SER A 53 -0.09 14.44 -4.48
C SER A 53 0.17 12.94 -4.42
N THR A 54 -0.29 12.32 -3.33
CA THR A 54 -0.18 10.87 -3.14
C THR A 54 -1.18 10.15 -4.04
N SER A 55 -0.68 9.23 -4.87
CA SER A 55 -1.54 8.33 -5.63
C SER A 55 -1.99 7.19 -4.73
N THR A 56 -3.27 6.82 -4.81
CA THR A 56 -3.85 5.71 -4.04
C THR A 56 -4.43 4.67 -4.99
N TYR A 57 -4.02 3.42 -4.80
CA TYR A 57 -4.56 2.25 -5.48
C TYR A 57 -5.33 1.42 -4.46
N ARG A 58 -6.66 1.49 -4.49
CA ARG A 58 -7.51 0.75 -3.54
C ARG A 58 -7.47 -0.73 -3.86
N TRP A 59 -7.71 -1.57 -2.85
CA TRP A 59 -7.73 -3.03 -3.05
C TRP A 59 -8.72 -3.48 -4.14
N ASN A 60 -9.84 -2.78 -4.31
CA ASN A 60 -10.81 -3.05 -5.38
C ASN A 60 -10.29 -2.80 -6.79
N ASP A 61 -9.37 -1.84 -6.93
CA ASP A 61 -8.80 -1.46 -8.21
C ASP A 61 -7.61 -2.34 -8.58
N ILE A 62 -7.13 -3.18 -7.65
CA ILE A 62 -5.96 -4.05 -7.85
C ILE A 62 -6.43 -5.45 -8.27
N GLY A 63 -5.99 -5.87 -9.44
CA GLY A 63 -6.20 -7.23 -9.94
C GLY A 63 -5.17 -8.19 -9.36
N ASN A 64 -3.89 -7.81 -9.47
CA ASN A 64 -2.77 -8.65 -9.09
C ASN A 64 -1.54 -7.81 -8.69
N ILE A 65 -0.65 -8.41 -7.91
CA ILE A 65 0.62 -7.81 -7.50
C ILE A 65 1.71 -8.86 -7.70
N THR A 66 2.69 -8.53 -8.55
CA THR A 66 3.77 -9.43 -8.95
C THR A 66 5.13 -8.78 -8.73
N HIS A 67 6.20 -9.58 -8.79
CA HIS A 67 7.56 -9.06 -8.81
C HIS A 67 8.40 -9.80 -9.84
N ASN A 68 9.41 -9.12 -10.37
CA ASN A 68 10.45 -9.68 -11.21
C ASN A 68 11.78 -8.98 -10.89
N LYS A 69 12.76 -9.73 -10.38
CA LYS A 69 13.98 -9.17 -9.81
C LYS A 69 13.63 -8.09 -8.77
N SER A 70 14.16 -6.88 -8.90
CA SER A 70 13.86 -5.75 -8.01
C SER A 70 12.59 -4.97 -8.38
N ALA A 71 11.91 -5.33 -9.47
CA ALA A 71 10.67 -4.67 -9.87
C ALA A 71 9.45 -5.28 -9.18
N ILE A 72 8.54 -4.44 -8.70
CA ILE A 72 7.19 -4.79 -8.24
C ILE A 72 6.20 -4.17 -9.23
N THR A 73 5.22 -4.95 -9.68
CA THR A 73 4.20 -4.48 -10.61
C THR A 73 2.82 -4.62 -9.97
N ILE A 74 2.05 -3.53 -9.98
CA ILE A 74 0.64 -3.54 -9.61
C ILE A 74 -0.18 -3.55 -10.89
N GLU A 75 -0.99 -4.58 -11.07
CA GLU A 75 -1.90 -4.73 -12.22
C GLU A 75 -3.29 -4.26 -11.78
N LEU A 76 -3.85 -3.25 -12.45
CA LEU A 76 -5.18 -2.74 -12.14
C LEU A 76 -6.28 -3.54 -12.84
N THR A 77 -7.39 -3.78 -12.14
CA THR A 77 -8.55 -4.54 -12.65
C THR A 77 -9.20 -3.91 -13.88
N ASN A 78 -9.18 -2.58 -13.98
CA ASN A 78 -10.11 -1.85 -14.85
C ASN A 78 -9.51 -1.39 -16.19
N LYS A 79 -8.18 -1.44 -16.36
CA LYS A 79 -7.51 -0.66 -17.42
C LYS A 79 -6.43 -1.40 -18.23
N GLU A 80 -6.18 -2.70 -17.96
CA GLU A 80 -4.94 -3.37 -18.41
C GLU A 80 -3.67 -2.53 -18.07
N GLU A 81 -3.79 -1.64 -17.09
CA GLU A 81 -2.74 -0.72 -16.69
C GLU A 81 -1.87 -1.42 -15.65
N THR A 82 -0.57 -1.45 -15.94
CA THR A 82 0.43 -2.00 -15.04
C THR A 82 1.34 -0.89 -14.55
N ILE A 83 1.57 -0.85 -13.25
CA ILE A 83 2.28 0.23 -12.60
C ILE A 83 3.53 -0.35 -11.96
N PRO A 84 4.71 -0.19 -12.60
CA PRO A 84 5.95 -0.74 -12.09
C PRO A 84 6.61 0.19 -11.08
N PHE A 85 7.20 -0.41 -10.06
CA PHE A 85 8.05 0.22 -9.06
C PHE A 85 9.34 -0.58 -8.92
N HIS A 86 10.43 0.10 -8.61
CA HIS A 86 11.75 -0.52 -8.48
C HIS A 86 12.25 -0.37 -7.04
N MET A 87 12.57 -1.48 -6.42
CA MET A 87 13.26 -1.54 -5.13
C MET A 87 14.77 -1.53 -5.33
N ASP A 88 15.52 -1.22 -4.28
CA ASP A 88 16.99 -1.25 -4.33
C ASP A 88 17.52 -2.70 -4.43
N GLU A 89 16.82 -3.64 -3.79
CA GLU A 89 17.23 -5.04 -3.67
C GLU A 89 16.12 -6.01 -4.12
N MET A 90 16.52 -7.14 -4.71
CA MET A 90 15.61 -8.18 -5.18
C MET A 90 14.86 -8.86 -4.03
N GLU A 91 15.57 -9.11 -2.93
CA GLU A 91 15.04 -9.67 -1.70
C GLU A 91 13.92 -8.79 -1.13
N MET A 92 14.11 -7.47 -1.18
CA MET A 92 13.13 -6.50 -0.73
C MET A 92 11.89 -6.49 -1.63
N ALA A 93 12.08 -6.50 -2.96
CA ALA A 93 10.97 -6.60 -3.90
C ALA A 93 10.12 -7.86 -3.69
N LYS A 94 10.78 -9.00 -3.49
CA LYS A 94 10.12 -10.28 -3.18
C LYS A 94 9.36 -10.25 -1.87
N TYR A 95 9.94 -9.66 -0.82
CA TYR A 95 9.29 -9.50 0.49
C TYR A 95 8.04 -8.61 0.38
N ILE A 96 8.19 -7.41 -0.18
CA ILE A 96 7.09 -6.43 -0.30
C ILE A 96 5.97 -6.98 -1.18
N SER A 97 6.30 -7.62 -2.30
CA SER A 97 5.30 -8.26 -3.18
C SER A 97 4.49 -9.31 -2.41
N ARG A 98 5.14 -10.16 -1.59
CA ARG A 98 4.43 -11.15 -0.76
C ARG A 98 3.55 -10.49 0.29
N LEU A 99 4.04 -9.46 0.97
CA LEU A 99 3.28 -8.69 1.95
C LEU A 99 2.02 -8.07 1.32
N PHE A 100 2.19 -7.39 0.19
CA PHE A 100 1.10 -6.70 -0.50
C PHE A 100 0.08 -7.69 -1.04
N THR A 101 0.51 -8.81 -1.62
CA THR A 101 -0.38 -9.88 -2.09
C THR A 101 -1.15 -10.52 -0.94
N ALA A 102 -0.52 -10.73 0.22
CA ALA A 102 -1.20 -11.26 1.40
C ALA A 102 -2.27 -10.28 1.93
N ARG A 103 -1.95 -8.98 2.01
CA ARG A 103 -2.91 -7.94 2.39
C ARG A 103 -4.05 -7.83 1.38
N HIS A 104 -3.75 -7.77 0.09
CA HIS A 104 -4.76 -7.74 -0.98
C HIS A 104 -5.74 -8.93 -0.86
N LYS A 105 -5.21 -10.15 -0.70
CA LYS A 105 -6.03 -11.35 -0.48
C LYS A 105 -6.92 -11.21 0.75
N PHE A 106 -6.36 -10.78 1.88
CA PHE A 106 -7.10 -10.63 3.13
C PHE A 106 -8.25 -9.62 3.00
N TYR A 107 -7.99 -8.40 2.53
CA TYR A 107 -9.00 -7.34 2.45
C TYR A 107 -10.09 -7.66 1.42
N LYS A 108 -9.72 -8.26 0.27
CA LYS A 108 -10.67 -8.68 -0.76
C LYS A 108 -11.59 -9.81 -0.30
N GLN A 109 -11.06 -10.80 0.42
CA GLN A 109 -11.86 -11.93 0.92
C GLN A 109 -12.84 -11.51 2.01
N ASN A 110 -12.45 -10.55 2.87
CA ASN A 110 -13.28 -10.09 3.97
C ASN A 110 -14.18 -8.90 3.62
N LYS A 111 -14.15 -8.41 2.37
CA LYS A 111 -14.90 -7.23 1.91
C LYS A 111 -14.69 -5.99 2.79
N ILE A 112 -13.47 -5.81 3.30
CA ILE A 112 -13.11 -4.70 4.18
C ILE A 112 -12.65 -3.54 3.30
N CYS A 113 -13.30 -2.37 3.44
CA CYS A 113 -12.99 -1.17 2.64
C CYS A 113 -13.05 -1.41 1.12
N THR A 114 -13.91 -2.35 0.72
CA THR A 114 -14.19 -2.71 -0.68
C THR A 114 -15.54 -2.16 -1.15
N GLU A 115 -16.12 -1.18 -0.46
CA GLU A 115 -17.36 -0.48 -0.81
C GLU A 115 -17.16 1.04 -0.81
#